data_AF-A0A455UKW3-F1
#
_entry.id   AF-A0A455UKW3-F1
#
_cell.length_a   1.000
_cell.length_b   1.000
_cell.length_c   1.000
_cell.angle_alpha   90.00
_cell.angle_beta   90.00
_cell.angle_gamma   90.00
#
_symmetry.space_group_name_H-M   'P 1'
#
loop_
_entity.id
_entity.type
_entity.pdbx_description
1 polymer ?
#
loop_
_entity_poly.entity_id
_entity_poly.type
_entity_poly.pdbx_seq_one_letter_code
_entity_poly.pdbx_strand_id
1 'polypeptide(L)'
;MYGSLIDALPAVLSLGNFAAVVLGVITGICIGALPGLSATMAISVLIPFTFGMDPLVALGMMAGIYNGAMYGGAIPAVLLRIPGTPAAVATSFDGYPMAQQGAAMRFRCQWYLPPSAASSRPSCSCYWPRRPR
;
A
#
# COMPACT_ATOMS: atom_id res chain seq x y z
N MET A 1 -7.16 -22.73 -24.83
CA MET A 1 -7.46 -21.62 -23.91
C MET A 1 -6.29 -21.30 -22.97
N TYR A 2 -5.59 -22.29 -22.39
CA TYR A 2 -4.40 -22.04 -21.55
C TYR A 2 -3.13 -21.62 -22.31
N GLY A 3 -3.04 -21.83 -23.63
CA GLY A 3 -1.85 -21.47 -24.42
C GLY A 3 -1.47 -20.00 -24.33
N SER A 4 -2.46 -19.10 -24.35
CA SER A 4 -2.24 -17.66 -24.24
C SER A 4 -1.70 -17.20 -22.87
N LEU A 5 -1.94 -17.98 -21.80
CA LEU A 5 -1.36 -17.72 -20.48
C LEU A 5 0.12 -18.11 -20.42
N ILE A 6 0.48 -19.21 -21.08
CA ILE A 6 1.85 -19.73 -21.09
C ILE A 6 2.74 -18.84 -21.97
N ASP A 7 2.24 -18.33 -23.09
CA ASP A 7 2.99 -17.42 -23.98
C ASP A 7 3.18 -16.00 -23.39
N ALA A 8 2.28 -15.55 -22.50
CA ALA A 8 2.40 -14.24 -21.86
C ALA A 8 3.43 -14.21 -20.72
N LEU A 9 3.72 -15.35 -20.09
CA LEU A 9 4.68 -15.46 -19.00
C LEU A 9 6.09 -14.96 -19.37
N PRO A 10 6.71 -15.39 -20.49
CA PRO A 10 8.02 -14.89 -20.89
C PRO A 10 7.99 -13.41 -21.30
N ALA A 11 6.87 -12.90 -21.81
CA ALA A 11 6.73 -11.49 -22.17
C ALA A 11 6.78 -10.59 -20.93
N VAL A 12 6.18 -11.00 -19.82
CA VAL A 12 6.23 -10.26 -18.55
C VAL A 12 7.62 -10.32 -17.90
N LEU A 13 8.32 -11.45 -18.04
CA LEU A 13 9.69 -11.64 -17.56
C LEU A 13 10.75 -10.98 -18.45
N SER A 14 10.35 -10.37 -19.57
CA SER A 14 11.25 -9.58 -20.40
C SER A 14 11.89 -8.47 -19.56
N LEU A 15 13.20 -8.30 -19.72
CA LEU A 15 14.02 -7.39 -18.92
C LEU A 15 13.47 -5.96 -18.93
N GLY A 16 12.95 -5.51 -20.08
CA GLY A 16 12.35 -4.17 -20.21
C GLY A 16 11.06 -4.00 -19.40
N ASN A 17 10.19 -5.01 -19.41
CA ASN A 17 8.92 -4.97 -18.71
C ASN A 17 9.14 -5.06 -17.19
N PHE A 18 10.04 -5.96 -16.77
CA PHE A 18 10.43 -6.11 -15.37
C PHE A 18 11.08 -4.85 -14.81
N ALA A 19 12.01 -4.23 -15.55
CA ALA A 19 12.64 -2.97 -15.14
C ALA A 19 11.62 -1.83 -14.98
N ALA A 20 10.65 -1.72 -15.91
CA ALA A 20 9.59 -0.72 -15.82
C ALA A 20 8.70 -0.92 -14.58
N VAL A 21 8.37 -2.17 -14.23
CA VAL A 21 7.63 -2.49 -13.00
C VAL A 21 8.43 -2.07 -11.76
N VAL A 22 9.71 -2.43 -11.69
CA VAL A 22 10.58 -2.07 -10.56
C VAL A 22 10.69 -0.55 -10.40
N LEU A 23 10.94 0.18 -11.49
CA LEU A 23 10.95 1.64 -11.49
C LEU A 23 9.60 2.23 -11.07
N GLY A 24 8.50 1.62 -11.52
CA GLY A 24 7.16 1.96 -11.10
C GLY A 24 6.97 1.81 -9.59
N VAL A 25 7.38 0.68 -9.01
CA VAL A 25 7.30 0.46 -7.54
C VAL A 25 8.10 1.50 -6.77
N ILE A 26 9.35 1.76 -7.17
CA ILE A 26 10.22 2.74 -6.49
C ILE A 26 9.60 4.14 -6.55
N THR A 27 9.20 4.56 -7.75
CA THR A 27 8.56 5.87 -7.96
C THR A 27 7.25 5.96 -7.18
N GLY A 28 6.46 4.88 -7.15
CA GLY A 28 5.24 4.79 -6.36
C GLY A 28 5.47 4.93 -4.87
N ILE A 29 6.50 4.27 -4.32
CA ILE A 29 6.87 4.42 -2.90
C ILE A 29 7.25 5.87 -2.58
N CYS A 30 8.07 6.51 -3.44
CA CYS A 30 8.45 7.91 -3.27
C CYS A 30 7.24 8.85 -3.30
N ILE A 31 6.32 8.65 -4.25
CA ILE A 31 5.09 9.44 -4.38
C ILE A 31 4.17 9.20 -3.18
N GLY A 32 3.99 7.94 -2.75
CA GLY A 32 3.15 7.59 -1.61
C GLY A 32 3.70 8.08 -0.28
N ALA A 33 5.02 8.21 -0.14
CA ALA A 33 5.64 8.77 1.06
C ALA A 33 5.33 10.28 1.23
N LEU A 34 4.93 10.98 0.17
CA LEU A 34 4.52 12.38 0.25
C LEU A 34 3.11 12.48 0.87
N PRO A 35 2.96 13.19 2.02
CA PRO A 35 1.66 13.33 2.67
C PRO A 35 0.69 14.09 1.76
N GLY A 36 -0.47 13.48 1.49
CA GLY A 36 -1.54 14.09 0.68
C GLY A 36 -1.61 13.60 -0.77
N LEU A 37 -0.66 12.76 -1.24
CA LEU A 37 -0.72 12.17 -2.58
C LEU A 37 -1.25 10.72 -2.51
N SER A 38 -2.53 10.55 -2.81
CA SER A 38 -3.16 9.22 -2.87
C SER A 38 -2.69 8.43 -4.10
N ALA A 39 -2.69 7.10 -4.02
CA ALA A 39 -2.38 6.23 -5.16
C ALA A 39 -3.32 6.47 -6.37
N THR A 40 -4.57 6.85 -6.12
CA THR A 40 -5.52 7.22 -7.19
C THR A 40 -5.07 8.46 -7.95
N MET A 41 -4.55 9.48 -7.26
CA MET A 41 -4.01 10.69 -7.89
C MET A 41 -2.74 10.37 -8.69
N ALA A 42 -1.88 9.51 -8.17
CA ALA A 42 -0.67 9.05 -8.89
C ALA A 42 -1.03 8.34 -10.20
N ILE A 43 -2.03 7.46 -10.19
CA ILE A 43 -2.53 6.80 -11.41
C ILE A 43 -3.08 7.83 -12.39
N SER A 44 -3.91 8.77 -11.96
CA SER A 44 -4.49 9.80 -12.84
C SER A 44 -3.43 10.63 -13.57
N VAL A 45 -2.33 10.96 -12.90
CA VAL A 45 -1.20 11.67 -13.52
C VAL A 45 -0.42 10.77 -14.50
N LEU A 46 -0.41 9.46 -14.27
CA LEU A 46 0.31 8.50 -15.11
C LEU A 46 -0.45 8.11 -16.40
N ILE A 47 -1.79 8.10 -16.37
CA ILE A 47 -2.64 7.77 -17.53
C ILE A 47 -2.19 8.48 -18.82
N PRO A 48 -2.01 9.81 -18.85
CA PRO A 48 -1.58 10.49 -20.07
C PRO A 48 -0.20 10.03 -20.57
N PHE A 49 0.70 9.63 -19.66
CA PHE A 49 2.03 9.14 -19.99
C PHE A 49 1.99 7.72 -20.59
N THR A 50 1.00 6.92 -20.20
CA THR A 50 0.87 5.53 -20.69
C THR A 50 0.37 5.40 -22.12
N PHE A 51 -0.24 6.42 -22.73
CA PHE A 51 -0.75 6.34 -24.10
C PHE A 51 0.34 6.18 -25.18
N GLY A 52 1.59 6.52 -24.88
CA GLY A 52 2.73 6.35 -25.79
C GLY A 52 3.51 5.05 -25.59
N MET A 53 3.12 4.20 -24.63
CA MET A 53 3.86 3.00 -24.23
C MET A 53 3.15 1.73 -24.67
N ASP A 54 3.89 0.62 -24.75
CA ASP A 54 3.29 -0.69 -24.97
C ASP A 54 2.32 -1.03 -23.81
N PRO A 55 1.12 -1.57 -24.09
CA PRO A 55 0.12 -1.86 -23.06
C PRO A 55 0.64 -2.75 -21.94
N LEU A 56 1.54 -3.70 -22.25
CA LEU A 56 2.09 -4.61 -21.25
C LEU A 56 3.00 -3.89 -20.25
N VAL A 57 3.77 -2.92 -20.74
CA VAL A 57 4.67 -2.08 -19.93
C VAL A 57 3.85 -1.09 -19.11
N ALA A 58 2.88 -0.43 -19.73
CA ALA A 58 2.01 0.55 -19.09
C ALA A 58 1.23 -0.05 -17.92
N LEU A 59 0.58 -1.19 -18.13
CA LEU A 59 -0.20 -1.88 -17.08
C LEU A 59 0.71 -2.37 -15.94
N GLY A 60 1.89 -2.91 -16.27
CA GLY A 60 2.87 -3.32 -15.27
C GLY A 60 3.36 -2.16 -14.41
N MET A 61 3.68 -1.02 -15.03
CA MET A 61 4.14 0.18 -14.33
C MET A 61 3.03 0.77 -13.44
N MET A 62 1.79 0.83 -13.93
CA MET A 62 0.64 1.26 -13.12
C MET A 62 0.41 0.35 -11.91
N ALA A 63 0.46 -0.97 -12.10
CA ALA A 63 0.34 -1.92 -11.00
C ALA A 63 1.48 -1.75 -9.97
N GLY A 64 2.71 -1.52 -10.45
CA GLY A 64 3.86 -1.25 -9.61
C GLY A 64 3.70 0.02 -8.78
N ILE A 65 3.34 1.14 -9.41
CA ILE A 65 3.13 2.43 -8.74
C ILE A 65 1.99 2.34 -7.73
N TYR A 66 0.87 1.71 -8.09
CA TYR A 66 -0.27 1.56 -7.18
C TYR A 66 0.11 0.82 -5.90
N ASN A 67 0.77 -0.34 -6.04
CA ASN A 67 1.21 -1.11 -4.88
C ASN A 67 2.28 -0.35 -4.09
N GLY A 68 3.27 0.23 -4.76
CA GLY A 68 4.32 1.03 -4.12
C GLY A 68 3.76 2.21 -3.32
N ALA A 69 2.81 2.96 -3.89
CA ALA A 69 2.19 4.11 -3.24
C ALA A 69 1.32 3.73 -2.04
N MET A 70 0.62 2.60 -2.10
CA MET A 70 -0.15 2.06 -0.97
C MET A 70 0.76 1.72 0.22
N TYR A 71 1.89 1.07 -0.04
CA TYR A 71 2.87 0.76 1.01
C TYR A 71 3.59 2.02 1.51
N GLY A 72 4.02 2.90 0.61
CA GLY A 72 4.71 4.15 0.93
C GLY A 72 3.86 5.09 1.77
N GLY A 73 2.56 5.21 1.48
CA GLY A 73 1.62 6.08 2.20
C GLY A 73 1.26 5.63 3.61
N ALA A 74 1.42 4.34 3.92
CA ALA A 74 1.21 3.84 5.28
C ALA A 74 2.29 4.33 6.26
N ILE A 75 3.52 4.57 5.78
CA ILE A 75 4.66 4.99 6.60
C ILE A 75 4.45 6.39 7.23
N PRO A 76 4.20 7.47 6.47
CA PRO A 76 3.94 8.80 7.04
C PRO A 76 2.61 8.84 7.81
N ALA A 77 1.62 8.03 7.41
CA ALA A 77 0.35 7.94 8.13
C ALA A 77 0.54 7.41 9.56
N VAL A 78 1.43 6.43 9.75
CA VAL A 78 1.74 5.85 11.06
C VAL A 78 2.67 6.74 11.89
N LEU A 79 3.69 7.36 11.26
CA LEU A 79 4.69 8.16 11.98
C LEU A 79 4.22 9.59 12.29
N LEU A 80 3.54 10.23 11.34
CA LEU A 80 3.20 11.66 11.39
C LEU A 80 1.70 11.92 11.57
N ARG A 81 0.87 10.87 11.58
CA ARG A 81 -0.60 10.98 11.70
C ARG A 81 -1.26 11.82 10.59
N ILE A 82 -0.63 11.89 9.42
CA ILE A 82 -1.17 12.56 8.21
C ILE A 82 -1.57 11.48 7.20
N PRO A 83 -2.81 10.95 7.28
CA PRO A 83 -3.26 9.90 6.36
C PRO A 83 -3.60 10.47 4.98
N GLY A 84 -3.12 9.81 3.92
CA GLY A 84 -3.45 10.15 2.53
C GLY A 84 -4.67 9.41 1.97
N THR A 85 -5.16 8.38 2.65
CA THR A 85 -6.30 7.54 2.22
C THR A 85 -7.18 7.17 3.42
N PRO A 86 -8.49 6.91 3.23
CA PRO A 86 -9.38 6.51 4.32
C PRO A 86 -8.96 5.19 4.98
N ALA A 87 -8.34 4.27 4.22
CA ALA A 87 -7.75 3.05 4.78
C ALA A 87 -6.59 3.36 5.72
N ALA A 88 -5.72 4.31 5.35
CA ALA A 88 -4.61 4.74 6.18
C ALA A 88 -5.06 5.48 7.45
N VAL A 89 -6.23 6.13 7.47
CA VAL A 89 -6.80 6.75 8.68
C VAL A 89 -6.99 5.71 9.79
N ALA A 90 -7.59 4.56 9.47
CA ALA A 90 -7.75 3.47 10.43
C ALA A 90 -6.39 2.95 10.92
N THR A 91 -5.42 2.80 10.00
CA THR A 91 -4.05 2.39 10.34
C THR A 91 -3.31 3.43 11.19
N SER A 92 -3.57 4.73 11.01
CA SER A 92 -2.99 5.80 11.82
C SER A 92 -3.53 5.78 13.24
N PHE A 93 -4.83 5.54 13.44
CA PHE A 93 -5.42 5.46 14.78
C PHE A 93 -4.80 4.35 15.62
N ASP A 94 -4.59 3.19 15.01
CA ASP A 94 -4.03 2.02 15.68
C ASP A 94 -2.48 2.03 15.69
N GLY A 95 -1.85 2.57 14.65
CA GLY A 95 -0.40 2.54 14.43
C GLY A 95 0.39 3.69 15.06
N TYR A 96 -0.18 4.91 15.13
CA TYR A 96 0.47 6.07 15.76
C TYR A 96 0.85 5.86 17.24
N PRO A 97 -0.04 5.32 18.13
CA PRO A 97 0.35 5.05 19.52
C PRO A 97 1.46 3.97 19.62
N MET A 98 1.49 3.02 18.68
CA MET A 98 2.56 2.01 18.65
C MET A 98 3.89 2.54 18.12
N ALA A 99 3.86 3.48 17.17
CA ALA A 99 5.05 4.18 16.69
C ALA A 99 5.69 5.01 17.81
N GLN A 100 4.88 5.69 18.63
CA GLN A 100 5.37 6.42 19.81
C GLN A 100 6.02 5.51 20.87
N GLN A 101 5.54 4.28 21.02
CA GLN A 101 6.05 3.31 21.98
C GLN A 101 7.27 2.51 21.46
N GLY A 102 7.74 2.76 20.24
CA GLY A 102 8.77 1.96 19.58
C GLY A 102 8.33 0.51 19.29
N ALA A 103 7.04 0.21 19.42
CA ALA A 103 6.46 -1.14 19.35
C ALA A 103 5.87 -1.46 17.96
N ALA A 104 6.32 -0.77 16.90
CA ALA A 104 5.82 -0.94 15.53
C ALA A 104 5.84 -2.41 15.05
N MET A 105 6.80 -3.21 15.53
CA MET A 105 6.91 -4.65 15.20
C MET A 105 5.82 -5.51 15.88
N ARG A 106 5.25 -5.07 17.02
CA ARG A 106 4.21 -5.81 17.76
C ARG A 106 2.84 -5.72 17.08
N PHE A 107 2.64 -4.72 16.24
CA PHE A 107 1.39 -4.49 15.49
C PHE A 107 1.02 -5.65 14.56
N ARG A 108 2.02 -6.30 13.95
CA ARG A 108 1.80 -7.40 13.00
C ARG A 108 1.14 -8.62 13.65
N CYS A 109 1.35 -8.86 14.95
CA CYS A 109 0.67 -9.93 15.68
C CYS A 109 -0.79 -9.60 16.03
N GLN A 110 -1.17 -8.32 16.15
CA GLN A 110 -2.52 -7.92 16.55
C GLN A 110 -3.51 -8.05 15.38
N TRP A 111 -3.09 -7.78 14.15
CA TRP A 111 -3.93 -7.93 12.94
C TRP A 111 -4.19 -9.38 12.53
N TYR A 112 -3.34 -10.31 12.97
CA TYR A 112 -3.54 -11.74 12.70
C TYR A 112 -4.47 -12.41 13.70
N LEU A 113 -4.88 -11.71 14.76
CA LEU A 113 -5.73 -12.30 15.79
C LEU A 113 -7.21 -12.10 15.44
N PRO A 114 -8.01 -13.17 15.34
CA PRO A 114 -9.45 -13.03 15.16
C PRO A 114 -10.05 -12.27 16.35
N PRO A 115 -11.11 -11.47 16.13
CA PRO A 115 -11.75 -10.66 17.19
C PRO A 115 -12.26 -11.50 18.38
N SER A 116 -12.44 -12.82 18.22
CA SER A 116 -12.82 -13.75 19.27
C SER A 116 -11.70 -14.05 20.28
N ALA A 117 -10.44 -13.76 19.97
CA ALA A 117 -9.29 -14.02 20.84
C ALA A 117 -8.81 -12.79 21.65
N ALA A 118 -9.48 -11.65 21.49
CA ALA A 118 -9.11 -10.38 22.13
C ALA A 118 -9.58 -10.27 23.61
N SER A 119 -10.49 -11.13 24.06
CA SER A 119 -11.12 -11.01 25.39
C SER A 119 -10.31 -11.56 26.55
N SER A 120 -9.26 -12.35 26.29
CA SER A 120 -8.51 -13.07 27.34
C SER A 120 -7.19 -12.42 27.76
N ARG A 121 -6.84 -11.24 27.22
CA ARG A 121 -5.63 -10.51 27.61
C ARG A 121 -5.97 -9.27 28.44
N PRO A 122 -5.60 -9.22 29.74
CA PRO A 122 -5.95 -8.12 30.65
C PRO A 122 -5.23 -6.78 30.37
N SER A 123 -4.53 -6.66 29.24
CA SER A 123 -3.83 -5.44 28.82
C SER A 123 -4.23 -4.94 27.43
N CYS A 124 -5.21 -5.57 26.77
CA CYS A 124 -5.83 -5.00 25.57
C CYS A 124 -6.86 -3.95 25.99
N SER A 125 -6.37 -2.81 26.49
CA SER A 125 -7.18 -1.60 26.57
C SER A 125 -7.65 -1.29 25.15
N CYS A 126 -8.93 -1.55 24.89
CA CYS A 126 -9.62 -1.21 23.65
C CYS A 126 -9.32 0.24 23.29
N TYR A 127 -8.37 0.45 22.39
CA TYR A 127 -8.10 1.74 21.74
C TYR A 127 -9.12 2.03 20.64
N TRP A 128 -10.26 1.32 20.60
CA TRP A 128 -11.36 1.64 19.72
C TRP A 128 -12.09 2.86 20.28
N PRO A 129 -11.99 4.05 19.63
CA PRO A 129 -12.84 5.14 20.02
C PRO A 129 -14.27 4.68 19.71
N ARG A 130 -15.13 4.71 20.73
CA ARG A 130 -16.56 4.45 20.58
C ARG A 130 -17.05 5.21 19.35
N ARG A 131 -17.57 4.51 18.34
CA ARG A 131 -18.24 5.14 17.19
C ARG A 131 -19.26 6.14 17.75
N PRO A 132 -19.25 7.42 17.32
CA PRO A 132 -20.41 8.25 17.54
C PRO A 132 -21.57 7.60 16.78
N ARG A 133 -22.71 7.45 17.48
CA ARG A 133 -23.97 6.98 16.90
C ARG A 133 -24.47 7.98 15.86
#